data_AF-A0A953FVN2-F1
#
_entry.id   AF-A0A953FVN2-F1
#
_cell.length_a   1.000
_cell.length_b   1.000
_cell.length_c   1.000
_cell.angle_alpha   90.00
_cell.angle_beta   90.00
_cell.angle_gamma   90.00
#
_symmetry.space_group_name_H-M   'P 1'
#
loop_
_entity.id
_entity.type
_entity.pdbx_description
1 polymer ?
#
loop_
_entity_poly.entity_id
_entity_poly.type
_entity_poly.pdbx_seq_one_letter_code
_entity_poly.pdbx_strand_id
1 'polypeptide(L)'
;MRMVKCSSERGSAIVLMLGLVLPVLCVLLALSLQLGTFSADRAREESVVRQAALLGVKFLPDNAAASDAVRRYIAQYSPGFQALSAELQPAAIESVFASGQLRVTLQLPARMPLGIPADLTPALKYTAKASITPRDVAIFLDSSNYMAPPEGGEEFWVKHIQYGVLNLFAATTELSESQQWPAADYFRARHDLRNQPVRQLVYSQQCFNPSFSAFKEAALLLFDKISAADLNSVAVLSGPDAGGGVFELHALGPSGFHDFDGAGAIENHNYANVKDSECLSAAETAFFGNGIDGGLSSWFQRPPGAHWELPPAPLRYGFPANSVDLSQTLPLAPARNSNERLTDPDSGVLLPNAARYLSAREAIWSRRVNPSRAIDIGTVLAAVGGRLLAADRRAERRRELTPFITSSGYILLGDFPRHGSAKFPAAAVQSELRHSLRELDHSAAAAEKHLALYLVITRHEGMLPAAVCPTLECAEFLDQFTALQDFLTDLQTNLSNLTITPIRAPDVSTVALDLMSYLPLTERGIILAN
;
A
#
# COMPACT_ATOMS: atom_id res chain seq x y z
N MET A 1 -21.21 -77.68 -43.32
CA MET A 1 -20.19 -76.72 -43.81
C MET A 1 -20.90 -75.54 -44.50
N ARG A 2 -21.54 -74.68 -43.72
CA ARG A 2 -22.21 -73.44 -44.18
C ARG A 2 -22.05 -72.44 -43.05
N MET A 3 -20.95 -71.71 -43.06
CA MET A 3 -20.69 -70.51 -42.27
C MET A 3 -19.40 -69.93 -42.85
N VAL A 4 -19.26 -68.59 -42.82
CA VAL A 4 -18.18 -67.78 -43.40
C VAL A 4 -18.43 -67.33 -44.86
N LYS A 5 -19.48 -66.55 -45.10
CA LYS A 5 -19.53 -65.61 -46.25
C LYS A 5 -20.16 -64.24 -45.94
N CYS A 6 -20.81 -64.04 -44.79
CA CYS A 6 -21.39 -62.73 -44.41
C CYS A 6 -20.42 -61.74 -43.72
N SER A 7 -19.11 -62.04 -43.62
CA SER A 7 -18.13 -61.14 -42.97
C SER A 7 -17.50 -60.11 -43.92
N SER A 8 -17.42 -60.44 -45.22
CA SER A 8 -16.63 -59.66 -46.20
C SER A 8 -17.26 -58.32 -46.61
N GLU A 9 -18.59 -58.22 -46.70
CA GLU A 9 -19.25 -56.99 -47.17
C GLU A 9 -19.37 -55.91 -46.08
N ARG A 10 -19.35 -56.29 -44.79
CA ARG A 10 -19.33 -55.33 -43.68
C ARG A 10 -17.94 -54.71 -43.51
N GLY A 11 -16.88 -55.46 -43.83
CA GLY A 11 -15.50 -54.95 -43.76
C GLY A 11 -15.21 -53.83 -44.75
N SER A 12 -15.68 -53.94 -45.99
CA SER A 12 -15.45 -52.92 -47.02
C SER A 12 -16.19 -51.60 -46.73
N ALA A 13 -17.43 -51.67 -46.22
CA ALA A 13 -18.19 -50.49 -45.81
C ALA A 13 -17.52 -49.74 -44.64
N ILE A 14 -16.97 -50.46 -43.67
CA ILE A 14 -16.23 -49.86 -42.54
C ILE A 14 -14.95 -49.18 -43.03
N VAL A 15 -14.19 -49.83 -43.93
CA VAL A 15 -12.95 -49.24 -44.49
C VAL A 15 -13.26 -47.99 -45.32
N LEU A 16 -14.36 -48.00 -46.10
CA LEU A 16 -14.77 -46.84 -46.90
C LEU A 16 -15.29 -45.68 -46.02
N MET A 17 -16.05 -45.98 -44.95
CA MET A 17 -16.41 -45.00 -43.92
C MET A 17 -15.17 -44.45 -43.21
N LEU A 18 -14.20 -45.29 -42.83
CA LEU A 18 -12.96 -44.82 -42.22
C LEU A 18 -12.19 -43.89 -43.18
N GLY A 19 -12.11 -44.26 -44.46
CA GLY A 19 -11.43 -43.47 -45.49
C GLY A 19 -12.05 -42.10 -45.76
N LEU A 20 -13.36 -41.93 -45.53
CA LEU A 20 -14.07 -40.65 -45.70
C LEU A 20 -14.17 -39.85 -44.40
N VAL A 21 -14.48 -40.50 -43.29
CA VAL A 21 -14.77 -39.84 -42.01
C VAL A 21 -13.49 -39.42 -41.30
N LEU A 22 -12.43 -40.26 -41.33
CA LEU A 22 -11.19 -39.96 -40.62
C LEU A 22 -10.52 -38.67 -41.12
N PRO A 23 -10.38 -38.40 -42.44
CA PRO A 23 -9.82 -37.13 -42.92
C PRO A 23 -10.65 -35.92 -42.48
N VAL A 24 -11.99 -36.03 -42.50
CA VAL A 24 -12.89 -34.95 -42.06
C VAL A 24 -12.70 -34.68 -40.56
N LEU A 25 -12.64 -35.72 -39.73
CA LEU A 25 -12.36 -35.57 -38.30
C LEU A 25 -10.97 -34.97 -38.04
N CYS A 26 -9.95 -35.36 -38.81
CA CYS A 26 -8.61 -34.76 -38.71
C CYS A 26 -8.61 -33.27 -39.08
N VAL A 27 -9.34 -32.87 -40.13
CA VAL A 27 -9.49 -31.46 -40.51
C VAL A 27 -10.24 -30.68 -39.43
N LEU A 28 -11.33 -31.22 -38.88
CA LEU A 28 -12.08 -30.57 -37.80
C LEU A 28 -11.25 -30.45 -36.52
N LEU A 29 -10.47 -31.47 -36.17
CA LEU A 29 -9.57 -31.41 -35.02
C LEU A 29 -8.46 -30.38 -35.24
N ALA A 30 -7.82 -30.35 -36.40
CA ALA A 30 -6.82 -29.36 -36.75
C ALA A 30 -7.39 -27.93 -36.69
N LEU A 31 -8.60 -27.73 -37.22
CA LEU A 31 -9.33 -26.47 -37.13
C LEU A 31 -9.62 -26.09 -35.68
N SER A 32 -10.07 -27.04 -34.84
CA SER A 32 -10.35 -26.77 -33.43
C SER A 32 -9.09 -26.41 -32.63
N LEU A 33 -7.97 -27.08 -32.89
CA LEU A 33 -6.69 -26.78 -32.25
C LEU A 33 -6.20 -25.40 -32.67
N GLN A 34 -6.30 -25.07 -33.96
CA GLN A 34 -5.92 -23.77 -34.49
C GLN A 34 -6.81 -22.62 -33.99
N LEU A 35 -8.12 -22.84 -33.90
CA LEU A 35 -9.05 -21.89 -33.27
C LEU A 35 -8.73 -21.71 -31.79
N GLY A 36 -8.35 -22.79 -31.10
CA GLY A 36 -7.90 -22.76 -29.71
C GLY A 36 -6.66 -21.89 -29.54
N THR A 37 -5.61 -22.13 -30.33
CA THR A 37 -4.38 -21.31 -30.28
C THR A 37 -4.65 -19.86 -30.65
N PHE A 38 -5.45 -19.61 -31.68
CA PHE A 38 -5.85 -18.26 -32.08
C PHE A 38 -6.59 -17.50 -30.96
N SER A 39 -7.48 -18.18 -30.23
CA SER A 39 -8.18 -17.57 -29.09
C SER A 39 -7.26 -17.25 -27.92
N ALA A 40 -6.28 -18.14 -27.66
CA ALA A 40 -5.28 -17.94 -26.61
C ALA A 40 -4.32 -16.79 -26.96
N ASP A 41 -3.86 -16.72 -28.21
CA ASP A 41 -3.02 -15.63 -28.71
C ASP A 41 -3.76 -14.30 -28.66
N ARG A 42 -5.05 -14.26 -29.05
CA ARG A 42 -5.88 -13.06 -28.94
C ARG A 42 -6.00 -12.56 -27.49
N ALA A 43 -6.27 -13.46 -26.54
CA ALA A 43 -6.38 -13.11 -25.13
C ALA A 43 -5.05 -12.59 -24.57
N ARG A 44 -3.93 -13.18 -25.01
CA ARG A 44 -2.58 -12.74 -24.64
C ARG A 44 -2.27 -11.35 -25.19
N GLU A 45 -2.51 -11.10 -26.48
CA GLU A 45 -2.27 -9.79 -27.10
C GLU A 45 -3.15 -8.71 -26.46
N GLU A 46 -4.41 -9.01 -26.16
CA GLU A 46 -5.29 -8.10 -25.44
C GLU A 46 -4.74 -7.76 -24.05
N SER A 47 -4.23 -8.76 -23.30
CA SER A 47 -3.57 -8.53 -22.01
C SER A 47 -2.32 -7.65 -22.13
N VAL A 48 -1.50 -7.87 -23.16
CA VAL A 48 -0.28 -7.06 -23.41
C VAL A 48 -0.64 -5.62 -23.71
N VAL A 49 -1.64 -5.38 -24.57
CA VAL A 49 -2.08 -4.01 -24.92
C VAL A 49 -2.66 -3.30 -23.70
N ARG A 50 -3.41 -4.00 -22.84
CA ARG A 50 -3.91 -3.46 -21.55
C ARG A 50 -2.77 -3.07 -20.62
N GLN A 51 -1.79 -3.96 -20.40
CA GLN A 51 -0.64 -3.69 -19.54
C GLN A 51 0.24 -2.57 -20.10
N ALA A 52 0.42 -2.52 -21.43
CA ALA A 52 1.14 -1.44 -22.10
C ALA A 52 0.45 -0.09 -21.87
N ALA A 53 -0.88 -0.02 -22.00
CA ALA A 53 -1.64 1.20 -21.72
C ALA A 53 -1.50 1.66 -20.26
N LEU A 54 -1.56 0.71 -19.31
CA LEU A 54 -1.32 0.99 -17.88
C LEU A 54 0.11 1.45 -17.59
N LEU A 55 1.11 0.94 -18.31
CA LEU A 55 2.48 1.42 -18.18
C LEU A 55 2.64 2.82 -18.78
N GLY A 56 2.10 3.03 -19.98
CA GLY A 56 2.19 4.32 -20.70
C GLY A 56 1.55 5.46 -19.93
N VAL A 57 0.42 5.23 -19.27
CA VAL A 57 -0.29 6.28 -18.53
C VAL A 57 0.54 6.85 -17.37
N LYS A 58 1.51 6.09 -16.84
CA LYS A 58 2.41 6.55 -15.77
C LYS A 58 3.35 7.67 -16.20
N PHE A 59 3.66 7.74 -17.50
CA PHE A 59 4.59 8.73 -18.06
C PHE A 59 3.90 10.01 -18.53
N LEU A 60 2.56 10.09 -18.43
CA LEU A 60 1.86 11.35 -18.70
C LEU A 60 2.34 12.45 -17.71
N PRO A 61 2.35 13.73 -18.10
CA PRO A 61 1.92 14.28 -19.39
C PRO A 61 2.98 14.18 -20.51
N ASP A 62 4.10 13.47 -20.33
CA ASP A 62 5.08 13.34 -21.41
C ASP A 62 4.61 12.30 -22.43
N ASN A 63 4.01 12.78 -23.51
CA ASN A 63 3.53 11.95 -24.60
C ASN A 63 4.59 11.08 -25.25
N ALA A 64 5.80 11.62 -25.40
CA ALA A 64 6.88 10.91 -26.06
C ALA A 64 7.33 9.75 -25.17
N ALA A 65 7.52 10.00 -23.88
CA ALA A 65 7.86 8.97 -22.91
C ALA A 65 6.75 7.91 -22.74
N ALA A 66 5.48 8.33 -22.67
CA ALA A 66 4.33 7.43 -22.62
C ALA A 66 4.26 6.53 -23.86
N SER A 67 4.43 7.12 -25.05
CA SER A 67 4.44 6.37 -26.31
C SER A 67 5.61 5.39 -26.38
N ASP A 68 6.80 5.81 -25.99
CA ASP A 68 8.01 4.98 -25.99
C ASP A 68 7.90 3.81 -24.99
N ALA A 69 7.37 4.05 -23.78
CA ALA A 69 7.11 2.99 -22.79
C ALA A 69 6.12 1.94 -23.31
N VAL A 70 5.01 2.38 -23.93
CA VAL A 70 4.03 1.48 -24.57
C VAL A 70 4.70 0.65 -25.67
N ARG A 71 5.49 1.29 -26.54
CA ARG A 71 6.18 0.61 -27.65
C ARG A 71 7.17 -0.44 -27.15
N ARG A 72 8.00 -0.09 -26.14
CA ARG A 72 8.95 -1.03 -25.53
C ARG A 72 8.24 -2.23 -24.91
N TYR A 73 7.14 -1.99 -24.18
CA TYR A 73 6.37 -3.06 -23.56
C TYR A 73 5.74 -4.01 -24.58
N ILE A 74 5.09 -3.45 -25.61
CA ILE A 74 4.49 -4.25 -26.69
C ILE A 74 5.59 -5.04 -27.42
N ALA A 75 6.72 -4.42 -27.78
CA ALA A 75 7.83 -5.10 -28.45
C ALA A 75 8.43 -6.23 -27.60
N GLN A 76 8.47 -6.08 -26.28
CA GLN A 76 9.00 -7.09 -25.38
C GLN A 76 8.05 -8.29 -25.18
N TYR A 77 6.74 -8.05 -25.09
CA TYR A 77 5.78 -9.07 -24.62
C TYR A 77 4.79 -9.58 -25.68
N SER A 78 4.69 -8.93 -26.85
CA SER A 78 3.85 -9.38 -27.98
C SER A 78 4.68 -10.20 -28.99
N PRO A 79 4.48 -11.53 -29.05
CA PRO A 79 5.16 -12.37 -30.04
C PRO A 79 4.75 -12.00 -31.47
N GLY A 80 3.49 -11.59 -31.66
CA GLY A 80 2.99 -11.12 -32.96
C GLY A 80 3.72 -9.86 -33.42
N PHE A 81 4.01 -8.94 -32.50
CA PHE A 81 4.71 -7.70 -32.79
C PHE A 81 6.21 -7.90 -33.06
N GLN A 82 6.87 -8.82 -32.34
CA GLN A 82 8.28 -9.15 -32.60
C GLN A 82 8.50 -9.63 -34.04
N ALA A 83 7.58 -10.47 -34.54
CA ALA A 83 7.61 -11.00 -35.90
C ALA A 83 7.30 -9.96 -37.00
N LEU A 84 6.69 -8.82 -36.63
CA LEU A 84 6.20 -7.78 -37.55
C LEU A 84 6.90 -6.41 -37.34
N SER A 85 7.88 -6.34 -36.43
CA SER A 85 8.54 -5.10 -36.00
C SER A 85 9.25 -4.32 -37.11
N ALA A 86 9.51 -4.94 -38.27
CA ALA A 86 10.10 -4.29 -39.43
C ALA A 86 9.08 -3.57 -40.34
N GLU A 87 7.78 -3.86 -40.23
CA GLU A 87 6.79 -3.47 -41.25
C GLU A 87 5.49 -2.86 -40.68
N LEU A 88 5.25 -2.97 -39.38
CA LEU A 88 4.06 -2.39 -38.74
C LEU A 88 4.19 -0.87 -38.56
N GLN A 89 3.21 -0.13 -39.06
CA GLN A 89 2.99 1.25 -38.65
C GLN A 89 2.89 1.34 -37.12
N PRO A 90 3.42 2.41 -36.51
CA PRO A 90 3.41 2.55 -35.06
C PRO A 90 1.98 2.42 -34.55
N ALA A 91 1.78 1.65 -33.46
CA ALA A 91 0.53 1.65 -32.73
C ALA A 91 0.03 3.10 -32.61
N ALA A 92 -1.22 3.35 -33.01
CA ALA A 92 -1.80 4.68 -32.90
C ALA A 92 -2.04 4.93 -31.41
N ILE A 93 -1.08 5.62 -30.80
CA ILE A 93 -1.15 6.08 -29.42
C ILE A 93 -1.78 7.46 -29.49
N GLU A 94 -3.08 7.50 -29.23
CA GLU A 94 -3.83 8.74 -29.09
C GLU A 94 -3.89 9.04 -27.59
N SER A 95 -3.07 9.97 -27.13
CA SER A 95 -3.28 10.56 -25.82
C SER A 95 -4.24 11.74 -25.94
N VAL A 96 -5.22 11.78 -25.06
CA VAL A 96 -6.11 12.94 -24.90
C VAL A 96 -5.77 13.54 -23.56
N PHE A 97 -4.85 14.49 -23.56
CA PHE A 97 -4.36 15.13 -22.32
C PHE A 97 -5.46 15.83 -21.54
N ALA A 98 -6.41 16.47 -22.24
CA ALA A 98 -7.50 17.21 -21.63
C ALA A 98 -8.41 16.36 -20.72
N SER A 99 -8.29 15.03 -20.73
CA SER A 99 -9.06 14.13 -19.86
C SER A 99 -8.20 13.21 -19.00
N GLY A 100 -6.86 13.33 -19.03
CA GLY A 100 -5.97 12.38 -18.33
C GLY A 100 -6.05 10.94 -18.86
N GLN A 101 -6.47 10.78 -20.12
CA GLN A 101 -6.69 9.48 -20.75
C GLN A 101 -5.63 9.18 -21.81
N LEU A 102 -5.06 7.99 -21.72
CA LEU A 102 -4.24 7.38 -22.77
C LEU A 102 -5.05 6.30 -23.48
N ARG A 103 -5.24 6.47 -24.79
CA ARG A 103 -5.81 5.43 -25.64
C ARG A 103 -4.70 4.79 -26.47
N VAL A 104 -4.49 3.51 -26.24
CA VAL A 104 -3.58 2.68 -27.03
C VAL A 104 -4.39 1.87 -28.01
N THR A 105 -4.17 2.09 -29.31
CA THR A 105 -4.77 1.31 -30.37
C THR A 105 -3.69 0.54 -31.11
N LEU A 106 -3.71 -0.78 -30.96
CA LEU A 106 -2.84 -1.69 -31.69
C LEU A 106 -3.64 -2.34 -32.82
N GLN A 107 -3.14 -2.27 -34.04
CA GLN A 107 -3.70 -3.01 -35.17
C GLN A 107 -2.70 -4.10 -35.55
N LEU A 108 -3.15 -5.36 -35.48
CA LEU A 108 -2.38 -6.52 -35.89
C LEU A 108 -3.02 -7.14 -37.13
N PRO A 109 -2.26 -7.47 -38.18
CA PRO A 109 -2.80 -8.26 -39.28
C PRO A 109 -3.27 -9.61 -38.75
N ALA A 110 -4.52 -9.98 -39.04
CA ALA A 110 -5.06 -11.25 -38.59
C ALA A 110 -4.40 -12.38 -39.37
N ARG A 111 -3.64 -13.24 -38.68
CA ARG A 111 -3.23 -14.54 -39.26
C ARG A 111 -4.35 -15.53 -39.00
N MET A 112 -5.23 -15.69 -39.98
CA MET A 112 -6.24 -16.74 -39.90
C MET A 112 -5.56 -18.10 -40.09
N PRO A 113 -6.06 -19.14 -39.40
CA PRO A 113 -5.70 -20.49 -39.73
C PRO A 113 -6.00 -20.82 -41.20
N LEU A 114 -5.25 -21.78 -41.77
CA LEU A 114 -5.38 -22.31 -43.14
C LEU A 114 -4.76 -21.48 -44.28
N GLY A 115 -3.83 -20.56 -43.99
CA GLY A 115 -3.08 -19.88 -45.05
C GLY A 115 -3.96 -18.99 -45.95
N ILE A 116 -5.10 -18.54 -45.42
CA ILE A 116 -5.89 -17.48 -46.04
C ILE A 116 -4.93 -16.29 -46.24
N PRO A 117 -4.78 -15.80 -47.47
CA PRO A 117 -3.83 -14.73 -47.73
C PRO A 117 -4.25 -13.48 -46.94
N ALA A 118 -3.24 -12.75 -46.46
CA ALA A 118 -3.40 -11.68 -45.47
C ALA A 118 -4.23 -10.47 -45.98
N ASP A 119 -4.44 -10.39 -47.29
CA ASP A 119 -5.28 -9.40 -47.97
C ASP A 119 -6.79 -9.66 -47.77
N LEU A 120 -7.17 -10.90 -47.47
CA LEU A 120 -8.57 -11.30 -47.23
C LEU A 120 -8.93 -11.35 -45.75
N THR A 121 -7.97 -11.15 -44.85
CA THR A 121 -8.21 -11.21 -43.40
C THR A 121 -8.31 -9.80 -42.82
N PRO A 122 -9.45 -9.42 -42.20
CA PRO A 122 -9.57 -8.09 -41.58
C PRO A 122 -8.54 -7.98 -40.46
N ALA A 123 -7.81 -6.87 -40.39
CA ALA A 123 -6.87 -6.61 -39.31
C ALA A 123 -7.60 -6.65 -37.95
N LEU A 124 -7.02 -7.37 -36.99
CA LEU A 124 -7.49 -7.37 -35.61
C LEU A 124 -7.08 -6.05 -34.96
N LYS A 125 -8.07 -5.28 -34.53
CA LYS A 125 -7.86 -4.04 -33.80
C LYS A 125 -8.04 -4.30 -32.31
N TYR A 126 -6.96 -4.15 -31.56
CA TYR A 126 -6.96 -4.16 -30.10
C TYR A 126 -6.94 -2.72 -29.61
N THR A 127 -7.94 -2.34 -28.82
CA THR A 127 -7.99 -1.00 -28.22
C THR A 127 -8.00 -1.14 -26.71
N ALA A 128 -7.03 -0.52 -26.05
CA ALA A 128 -7.06 -0.33 -24.60
C ALA A 128 -7.14 1.16 -24.28
N LYS A 129 -7.91 1.48 -23.24
CA LYS A 129 -7.97 2.81 -22.66
C LYS A 129 -7.47 2.70 -21.23
N ALA A 130 -6.50 3.52 -20.88
CA ALA A 130 -6.05 3.73 -19.52
C ALA A 130 -6.28 5.19 -19.16
N SER A 131 -6.79 5.44 -17.96
CA SER A 131 -6.96 6.79 -17.42
C SER A 131 -6.19 6.89 -16.12
N ILE A 132 -5.54 8.01 -15.89
CA ILE A 132 -4.94 8.32 -14.60
C ILE A 132 -5.67 9.51 -13.97
N THR A 133 -5.99 9.36 -12.69
CA THR A 133 -6.53 10.42 -11.86
C THR A 133 -5.44 10.72 -10.83
N PRO A 134 -4.62 11.75 -11.06
CA PRO A 134 -3.53 12.08 -10.13
C PRO A 134 -4.08 12.33 -8.74
N ARG A 135 -3.32 11.96 -7.71
CA ARG A 135 -3.76 12.07 -6.33
C ARG A 135 -2.78 12.90 -5.51
N ASP A 136 -3.33 13.80 -4.70
CA ASP A 136 -2.60 14.37 -3.58
C ASP A 136 -3.01 13.62 -2.33
N VAL A 137 -2.05 12.99 -1.67
CA VAL A 137 -2.32 12.19 -0.49
C VAL A 137 -1.49 12.68 0.68
N ALA A 138 -2.14 12.84 1.82
CA ALA A 138 -1.50 13.10 3.10
C ALA A 138 -1.85 11.95 4.06
N ILE A 139 -0.84 11.22 4.50
CA ILE A 139 -0.96 10.09 5.43
C ILE A 139 -0.51 10.59 6.79
N PHE A 140 -1.36 10.58 7.80
CA PHE A 140 -1.01 10.90 9.17
C PHE A 140 -0.92 9.64 10.01
N LEU A 141 0.20 9.48 10.70
CA LEU A 141 0.50 8.40 11.63
C LEU A 141 0.50 8.94 13.05
N ASP A 142 -0.53 8.57 13.82
CA ASP A 142 -0.59 8.83 15.24
C ASP A 142 0.55 8.10 15.96
N SER A 143 1.22 8.82 16.87
CA SER A 143 2.30 8.36 17.72
C SER A 143 2.11 8.88 19.15
N SER A 144 0.85 9.10 19.55
CA SER A 144 0.47 9.60 20.87
C SER A 144 0.79 8.62 21.99
N ASN A 145 0.92 9.14 23.21
CA ASN A 145 1.34 8.39 24.40
C ASN A 145 0.51 7.14 24.73
N TYR A 146 -0.78 7.10 24.39
CA TYR A 146 -1.60 5.91 24.59
C TYR A 146 -1.20 4.75 23.65
N MET A 147 -0.38 5.00 22.64
CA MET A 147 0.11 3.98 21.73
C MET A 147 1.34 3.23 22.28
N ALA A 148 1.79 3.51 23.50
CA ALA A 148 2.84 2.75 24.19
C ALA A 148 2.62 2.81 25.71
N PRO A 149 3.18 1.87 26.49
CA PRO A 149 3.14 2.00 27.94
C PRO A 149 3.90 3.26 28.41
N PRO A 150 3.44 3.91 29.50
CA PRO A 150 4.17 5.01 30.11
C PRO A 150 5.50 4.53 30.70
N GLU A 151 6.48 5.42 30.82
CA GLU A 151 7.84 5.07 31.26
C GLU A 151 7.95 4.46 32.67
N GLY A 152 6.91 4.59 33.49
CA GLY A 152 6.80 3.97 34.81
C GLY A 152 5.73 2.88 34.93
N GLY A 153 5.16 2.42 33.82
CA GLY A 153 4.13 1.39 33.82
C GLY A 153 4.71 -0.01 34.03
N GLU A 154 4.08 -0.80 34.91
CA GLU A 154 4.36 -2.23 35.06
C GLU A 154 3.60 -3.09 34.05
N GLU A 155 2.62 -2.51 33.34
CA GLU A 155 1.80 -3.21 32.33
C GLU A 155 2.42 -3.06 30.94
N PHE A 156 2.98 -4.15 30.45
CA PHE A 156 3.61 -4.26 29.15
C PHE A 156 2.71 -5.00 28.16
N TRP A 157 2.75 -4.62 26.88
CA TRP A 157 1.92 -5.24 25.85
C TRP A 157 2.51 -6.56 25.36
N VAL A 158 2.59 -7.56 26.24
CA VAL A 158 3.22 -8.84 25.90
C VAL A 158 2.58 -10.00 26.65
N LYS A 159 1.32 -10.32 26.41
CA LYS A 159 0.85 -11.68 26.64
C LYS A 159 0.17 -12.20 25.41
N HIS A 160 0.78 -13.15 24.76
CA HIS A 160 0.07 -14.06 23.89
C HIS A 160 -0.64 -15.05 24.81
N ILE A 161 -1.86 -14.76 25.29
CA ILE A 161 -2.61 -15.79 26.01
C ILE A 161 -3.28 -16.66 24.96
N GLN A 162 -2.76 -17.87 24.76
CA GLN A 162 -3.51 -18.93 24.08
C GLN A 162 -4.65 -19.38 25.01
N TYR A 163 -5.86 -18.87 24.78
CA TYR A 163 -7.08 -19.47 25.30
C TYR A 163 -7.74 -20.25 24.16
N GLY A 164 -7.29 -21.49 23.91
CA GLY A 164 -7.82 -22.30 22.83
C GLY A 164 -7.49 -21.73 21.44
N VAL A 165 -8.51 -21.43 20.63
CA VAL A 165 -8.38 -20.92 19.23
C VAL A 165 -8.23 -19.39 19.16
N LEU A 166 -8.33 -18.68 20.29
CA LEU A 166 -8.28 -17.22 20.33
C LEU A 166 -6.91 -16.72 20.82
N ASN A 167 -6.28 -15.86 20.02
CA ASN A 167 -5.05 -15.15 20.37
C ASN A 167 -5.44 -13.79 20.95
N LEU A 168 -5.33 -13.65 22.28
CA LEU A 168 -5.57 -12.39 22.97
C LEU A 168 -4.24 -11.80 23.45
N PHE A 169 -4.04 -10.50 23.22
CA PHE A 169 -2.99 -9.71 23.87
C PHE A 169 -3.42 -9.43 25.32
N ALA A 170 -2.62 -9.82 26.31
CA ALA A 170 -2.81 -9.35 27.68
C ALA A 170 -1.59 -8.58 28.19
N ALA A 171 -1.78 -7.82 29.26
CA ALA A 171 -0.68 -7.16 29.95
C ALA A 171 0.22 -8.20 30.65
N THR A 172 1.53 -8.01 30.59
CA THR A 172 2.51 -8.74 31.42
C THR A 172 3.41 -7.79 32.17
N THR A 173 4.01 -8.30 33.24
CA THR A 173 4.95 -7.59 34.11
C THR A 173 6.38 -8.13 33.99
N GLU A 174 6.62 -9.18 33.17
CA GLU A 174 7.92 -9.88 33.09
C GLU A 174 8.61 -9.77 31.72
N LEU A 175 9.86 -9.31 31.73
CA LEU A 175 10.67 -9.03 30.54
C LEU A 175 11.04 -10.27 29.72
N SER A 176 11.18 -11.42 30.38
CA SER A 176 11.61 -12.68 29.78
C SER A 176 10.63 -13.20 28.73
N GLU A 177 9.40 -12.70 28.70
CA GLU A 177 8.34 -13.12 27.77
C GLU A 177 8.32 -12.28 26.48
N SER A 178 9.05 -11.15 26.44
CA SER A 178 9.25 -10.29 25.27
C SER A 178 10.37 -10.77 24.32
N GLN A 179 10.90 -11.97 24.54
CA GLN A 179 12.01 -12.56 23.76
C GLN A 179 11.72 -12.74 22.26
N GLN A 180 10.49 -12.49 21.81
CA GLN A 180 10.08 -12.72 20.43
C GLN A 180 10.38 -11.55 19.48
N TRP A 181 10.91 -10.41 19.95
CA TRP A 181 11.15 -9.24 19.10
C TRP A 181 12.63 -9.04 18.85
N PRO A 182 13.13 -9.30 17.63
CA PRO A 182 14.54 -9.09 17.28
C PRO A 182 15.00 -7.64 17.51
N ALA A 183 14.12 -6.66 17.34
CA ALA A 183 14.43 -5.26 17.64
C ALA A 183 14.72 -5.00 19.13
N ALA A 184 14.22 -5.84 20.04
CA ALA A 184 14.53 -5.76 21.46
C ALA A 184 15.97 -6.24 21.77
N ASP A 185 16.62 -7.02 20.89
CA ASP A 185 18.03 -7.38 21.05
C ASP A 185 18.93 -6.15 21.04
N TYR A 186 18.60 -5.14 20.21
CA TYR A 186 19.33 -3.87 20.17
C TYR A 186 19.31 -3.18 21.55
N PHE A 187 18.12 -2.97 22.12
CA PHE A 187 17.99 -2.32 23.43
C PHE A 187 18.61 -3.15 24.57
N ARG A 188 18.60 -4.48 24.46
CA ARG A 188 19.29 -5.38 25.40
C ARG A 188 20.81 -5.30 25.31
N ALA A 189 21.35 -5.15 24.11
CA ALA A 189 22.79 -5.09 23.86
C ALA A 189 23.42 -3.77 24.34
N ARG A 190 22.63 -2.69 24.38
CA ARG A 190 23.08 -1.36 24.79
C ARG A 190 23.67 -1.30 26.20
N HIS A 191 24.89 -0.77 26.28
CA HIS A 191 25.63 -0.74 27.53
C HIS A 191 24.96 0.11 28.62
N ASP A 192 24.37 1.25 28.25
CA ASP A 192 23.69 2.17 29.17
C ASP A 192 22.34 1.61 29.69
N LEU A 193 21.72 0.71 28.94
CA LEU A 193 20.46 0.06 29.30
C LEU A 193 20.64 -1.33 29.90
N ARG A 194 21.84 -1.93 29.88
CA ARG A 194 22.10 -3.33 30.25
C ARG A 194 21.53 -3.74 31.62
N ASN A 195 21.53 -2.82 32.59
CA ASN A 195 21.05 -3.05 33.95
C ASN A 195 19.66 -2.44 34.22
N GLN A 196 18.92 -2.05 33.17
CA GLN A 196 17.60 -1.39 33.24
C GLN A 196 16.57 -2.16 32.39
N PRO A 197 16.23 -3.42 32.76
CA PRO A 197 15.37 -4.29 31.96
C PRO A 197 14.03 -3.64 31.60
N VAL A 198 13.35 -3.05 32.59
CA VAL A 198 12.09 -2.31 32.39
C VAL A 198 12.21 -1.23 31.31
N ARG A 199 13.30 -0.46 31.32
CA ARG A 199 13.54 0.60 30.34
C ARG A 199 13.79 0.07 28.94
N GLN A 200 14.51 -1.06 28.82
CA GLN A 200 14.71 -1.73 27.53
C GLN A 200 13.38 -2.11 26.88
N LEU A 201 12.42 -2.60 27.68
CA LEU A 201 11.11 -3.01 27.21
C LEU A 201 10.21 -1.82 26.85
N VAL A 202 10.18 -0.78 27.71
CA VAL A 202 9.49 0.48 27.39
C VAL A 202 10.00 1.04 26.07
N TYR A 203 11.32 1.10 25.86
CA TYR A 203 11.92 1.63 24.63
C TYR A 203 11.58 0.76 23.42
N SER A 204 11.65 -0.56 23.57
CA SER A 204 11.23 -1.50 22.52
C SER A 204 9.77 -1.29 22.13
N GLN A 205 8.88 -1.08 23.10
CA GLN A 205 7.45 -0.87 22.85
C GLN A 205 7.14 0.54 22.31
N GLN A 206 7.88 1.57 22.71
CA GLN A 206 7.77 2.89 22.10
C GLN A 206 8.10 2.86 20.60
N CYS A 207 8.98 1.96 20.17
CA CYS A 207 9.36 1.83 18.76
C CYS A 207 8.53 0.79 17.97
N PHE A 208 8.26 -0.39 18.57
CA PHE A 208 7.85 -1.60 17.83
C PHE A 208 6.66 -2.36 18.43
N ASN A 209 5.81 -1.70 19.22
CA ASN A 209 4.62 -2.38 19.69
C ASN A 209 3.71 -2.83 18.53
N PRO A 210 2.85 -3.87 18.72
CA PRO A 210 2.07 -4.44 17.63
C PRO A 210 1.19 -3.40 16.93
N SER A 211 0.50 -2.57 17.70
CA SER A 211 -0.44 -1.55 17.20
C SER A 211 0.28 -0.50 16.34
N PHE A 212 1.31 0.13 16.91
CA PHE A 212 2.08 1.16 16.22
C PHE A 212 2.86 0.62 15.03
N SER A 213 3.37 -0.62 15.13
CA SER A 213 4.07 -1.25 14.02
C SER A 213 3.16 -1.53 12.83
N ALA A 214 1.92 -1.95 13.04
CA ALA A 214 1.01 -2.11 11.90
C ALA A 214 0.53 -0.78 11.33
N PHE A 215 0.49 0.29 12.12
CA PHE A 215 0.27 1.64 11.59
C PHE A 215 1.39 2.05 10.65
N LYS A 216 2.65 1.80 11.07
CA LYS A 216 3.81 2.01 10.22
C LYS A 216 3.73 1.17 8.95
N GLU A 217 3.38 -0.10 9.05
CA GLU A 217 3.23 -0.99 7.88
C GLU A 217 2.08 -0.53 6.96
N ALA A 218 0.93 -0.15 7.51
CA ALA A 218 -0.20 0.37 6.75
C ALA A 218 0.15 1.68 6.04
N ALA A 219 0.82 2.61 6.73
CA ALA A 219 1.31 3.85 6.15
C ALA A 219 2.30 3.59 5.02
N LEU A 220 3.20 2.61 5.17
CA LEU A 220 4.15 2.22 4.13
C LEU A 220 3.48 1.59 2.92
N LEU A 221 2.56 0.66 3.13
CA LEU A 221 1.82 0.03 2.03
C LEU A 221 0.99 1.05 1.25
N LEU A 222 0.37 1.98 1.95
CA LEU A 222 -0.39 3.07 1.36
C LEU A 222 0.54 4.01 0.57
N PHE A 223 1.67 4.39 1.18
CA PHE A 223 2.69 5.21 0.53
C PHE A 223 3.24 4.53 -0.72
N ASP A 224 3.76 3.30 -0.63
CA ASP A 224 4.36 2.54 -1.73
C ASP A 224 3.38 2.36 -2.89
N LYS A 225 2.09 2.10 -2.59
CA LYS A 225 1.07 1.92 -3.62
C LYS A 225 0.74 3.23 -4.34
N ILE A 226 0.58 4.33 -3.60
CA ILE A 226 0.19 5.61 -4.21
C ILE A 226 1.39 6.25 -4.92
N SER A 227 2.58 6.18 -4.34
CA SER A 227 3.79 6.77 -4.92
C SER A 227 4.28 6.05 -6.18
N ALA A 228 3.81 4.82 -6.44
CA ALA A 228 4.13 4.06 -7.65
C ALA A 228 3.64 4.69 -8.98
N ALA A 229 2.90 5.80 -8.92
CA ALA A 229 2.55 6.61 -10.08
C ALA A 229 3.13 8.02 -9.93
N ASP A 230 3.99 8.42 -10.86
CA ASP A 230 4.80 9.66 -10.83
C ASP A 230 3.97 10.97 -10.77
N LEU A 231 2.68 10.89 -11.11
CA LEU A 231 1.75 12.01 -11.06
C LEU A 231 1.10 12.21 -9.68
N ASN A 232 1.24 11.25 -8.78
CA ASN A 232 0.75 11.38 -7.42
C ASN A 232 1.76 12.15 -6.57
N SER A 233 1.25 12.89 -5.60
CA SER A 233 2.05 13.51 -4.54
C SER A 233 1.62 12.90 -3.22
N VAL A 234 2.58 12.39 -2.44
CA VAL A 234 2.29 11.72 -1.18
C VAL A 234 3.15 12.33 -0.08
N ALA A 235 2.50 12.87 0.94
CA ALA A 235 3.13 13.31 2.18
C ALA A 235 2.80 12.32 3.29
N VAL A 236 3.79 11.97 4.11
CA VAL A 236 3.61 11.22 5.34
C VAL A 236 3.94 12.13 6.50
N LEU A 237 3.03 12.22 7.44
CA LEU A 237 3.05 13.05 8.63
C LEU A 237 2.98 12.15 9.86
N SER A 238 3.52 12.61 10.97
CA SER A 238 3.34 11.95 12.26
C SER A 238 3.31 12.97 13.38
N GLY A 239 2.77 12.58 14.52
CA GLY A 239 2.67 13.43 15.69
C GLY A 239 2.12 12.67 16.90
N PRO A 240 2.27 13.22 18.11
CA PRO A 240 2.77 14.57 18.38
C PRO A 240 4.30 14.69 18.39
N ASP A 241 4.85 15.80 17.90
CA ASP A 241 6.24 16.21 18.18
C ASP A 241 6.41 16.65 19.65
N ALA A 242 7.63 17.03 20.06
CA ALA A 242 7.90 17.57 21.39
C ALA A 242 7.08 18.82 21.75
N GLY A 243 6.66 19.60 20.74
CA GLY A 243 5.79 20.77 20.88
C GLY A 243 4.29 20.43 20.96
N GLY A 244 3.88 19.20 20.68
CA GLY A 244 2.47 18.81 20.52
C GLY A 244 1.92 19.03 19.11
N GLY A 245 2.78 19.40 18.16
CA GLY A 245 2.47 19.61 16.75
C GLY A 245 2.57 18.33 15.91
N VAL A 246 2.41 18.51 14.60
CA VAL A 246 2.65 17.50 13.57
C VAL A 246 3.94 17.83 12.86
N PHE A 247 4.74 16.82 12.57
CA PHE A 247 5.93 16.96 11.76
C PHE A 247 5.84 16.02 10.55
N GLU A 248 6.54 16.40 9.49
CA GLU A 248 6.53 15.69 8.21
C GLU A 248 7.67 14.67 8.17
N LEU A 249 7.31 13.41 7.94
CA LEU A 249 8.24 12.29 7.85
C LEU A 249 8.89 12.21 6.49
N HIS A 250 8.11 12.42 5.45
CA HIS A 250 8.57 12.30 4.08
C HIS A 250 7.55 12.91 3.15
N ALA A 251 8.02 13.48 2.04
CA ALA A 251 7.17 13.86 0.93
C ALA A 251 7.80 13.37 -0.36
N LEU A 252 7.07 12.56 -1.12
CA LEU A 252 7.42 12.28 -2.50
C LEU A 252 6.64 13.21 -3.42
N GLY A 253 7.38 13.89 -4.28
CA GLY A 253 6.85 14.62 -5.41
C GLY A 253 7.93 15.45 -6.09
N PRO A 254 8.46 15.04 -7.26
CA PRO A 254 9.03 15.99 -8.22
C PRO A 254 7.99 17.02 -8.71
N SER A 255 6.73 16.98 -8.21
CA SER A 255 5.58 17.66 -8.81
C SER A 255 4.44 18.05 -7.83
N GLY A 256 4.68 18.33 -6.54
CA GLY A 256 3.57 18.90 -5.72
C GLY A 256 3.95 19.41 -4.33
N PHE A 257 4.79 18.65 -3.61
CA PHE A 257 5.31 19.07 -2.32
C PHE A 257 6.78 19.51 -2.50
N HIS A 258 7.01 20.83 -2.68
CA HIS A 258 8.36 21.38 -2.57
C HIS A 258 8.64 21.77 -1.11
N ASP A 259 9.74 21.24 -0.57
CA ASP A 259 10.69 21.87 0.38
C ASP A 259 11.60 20.85 1.10
N PHE A 260 11.61 19.59 0.67
CA PHE A 260 12.62 18.63 1.14
C PHE A 260 13.47 18.08 -0.01
N ASP A 261 14.73 18.52 -0.04
CA ASP A 261 15.83 17.63 -0.43
C ASP A 261 15.87 16.47 0.58
N GLY A 262 15.03 15.45 0.39
CA GLY A 262 15.22 14.08 0.91
C GLY A 262 15.37 13.84 2.42
N ALA A 263 15.22 14.81 3.30
CA ALA A 263 15.44 14.59 4.73
C ALA A 263 14.15 14.13 5.41
N GLY A 264 14.05 12.84 5.72
CA GLY A 264 13.12 12.40 6.74
C GLY A 264 13.48 13.06 8.08
N ALA A 265 12.56 13.84 8.65
CA ALA A 265 12.82 14.53 9.90
C ALA A 265 12.90 13.52 11.06
N ILE A 266 14.08 13.37 11.65
CA ILE A 266 14.30 12.61 12.89
C ILE A 266 14.30 13.59 14.06
N GLU A 267 13.48 13.32 15.07
CA GLU A 267 13.37 14.12 16.26
C GLU A 267 14.30 13.60 17.37
N ASN A 268 15.58 13.99 17.28
CA ASN A 268 16.60 13.60 18.25
C ASN A 268 16.66 14.54 19.48
N HIS A 269 15.52 14.88 20.07
CA HIS A 269 15.51 15.68 21.30
C HIS A 269 15.96 14.84 22.51
N ASN A 270 16.86 15.41 23.33
CA ASN A 270 17.45 14.82 24.56
C ASN A 270 16.47 14.88 25.76
N TYR A 271 15.27 14.34 25.59
CA TYR A 271 14.44 13.97 26.74
C TYR A 271 14.73 12.51 27.09
N ALA A 272 14.42 12.06 28.30
CA ALA A 272 14.86 10.80 28.90
C ALA A 272 14.33 9.50 28.21
N ASN A 273 14.00 9.58 26.93
CA ASN A 273 13.17 8.68 26.13
C ASN A 273 14.01 8.09 24.98
N VAL A 274 13.53 7.00 24.37
CA VAL A 274 14.19 6.39 23.19
C VAL A 274 14.27 7.39 22.05
N LYS A 275 15.38 7.58 21.34
CA LYS A 275 15.47 8.49 20.18
C LYS A 275 14.91 7.82 18.93
N ASP A 276 14.41 8.61 17.98
CA ASP A 276 13.99 8.06 16.68
C ASP A 276 15.16 7.37 15.95
N SER A 277 16.39 7.90 16.08
CA SER A 277 17.58 7.23 15.54
C SER A 277 17.88 5.89 16.24
N GLU A 278 17.49 5.73 17.50
CA GLU A 278 17.62 4.46 18.23
C GLU A 278 16.56 3.46 17.79
N CYS A 279 15.32 3.90 17.51
CA CYS A 279 14.33 3.05 16.84
C CYS A 279 14.81 2.63 15.45
N LEU A 280 15.40 3.54 14.66
CA LEU A 280 15.97 3.19 13.35
C LEU A 280 17.08 2.14 13.50
N SER A 281 18.00 2.34 14.45
CA SER A 281 19.09 1.40 14.72
C SER A 281 18.59 0.03 15.16
N ALA A 282 17.58 -0.02 16.03
CA ALA A 282 16.93 -1.26 16.43
C ALA A 282 16.26 -1.97 15.25
N ALA A 283 15.64 -1.23 14.33
CA ALA A 283 15.07 -1.79 13.11
C ALA A 283 16.17 -2.35 12.18
N GLU A 284 17.29 -1.62 12.02
CA GLU A 284 18.45 -2.08 11.25
C GLU A 284 19.08 -3.33 11.87
N THR A 285 19.24 -3.39 13.19
CA THR A 285 19.74 -4.57 13.89
C THR A 285 18.80 -5.76 13.71
N ALA A 286 17.48 -5.57 13.78
CA ALA A 286 16.52 -6.63 13.51
C ALA A 286 16.62 -7.15 12.06
N PHE A 287 16.92 -6.27 11.11
CA PHE A 287 17.10 -6.64 9.70
C PHE A 287 18.44 -7.36 9.45
N PHE A 288 19.56 -6.81 9.95
CA PHE A 288 20.91 -7.32 9.69
C PHE A 288 21.34 -8.45 10.64
N GLY A 289 20.80 -8.50 11.85
CA GLY A 289 21.17 -9.46 12.91
C GLY A 289 20.77 -10.91 12.60
N ASN A 290 19.88 -11.13 11.62
CA ASN A 290 19.39 -12.45 11.26
C ASN A 290 20.33 -13.26 10.33
N GLY A 291 21.50 -12.73 9.97
CA GLY A 291 22.53 -13.47 9.24
C GLY A 291 22.15 -13.78 7.78
N ILE A 292 23.02 -13.36 6.86
CA ILE A 292 22.87 -13.53 5.41
C ILE A 292 22.82 -15.03 4.98
N ASP A 293 23.17 -15.96 5.86
CA ASP A 293 23.23 -17.41 5.57
C ASP A 293 21.94 -18.19 5.92
N GLY A 294 21.00 -17.57 6.63
CA GLY A 294 19.67 -18.11 6.85
C GLY A 294 18.73 -17.60 5.79
N GLY A 295 18.86 -18.08 4.54
CA GLY A 295 17.97 -17.69 3.45
C GLY A 295 16.51 -17.67 3.93
N LEU A 296 15.81 -16.55 3.68
CA LEU A 296 14.43 -16.25 4.08
C LEU A 296 13.47 -17.45 3.98
N SER A 297 13.74 -18.41 3.09
CA SER A 297 13.03 -19.69 2.94
C SER A 297 12.96 -20.60 4.18
N SER A 298 13.90 -20.56 5.14
CA SER A 298 13.86 -21.47 6.30
C SER A 298 12.77 -21.11 7.31
N TRP A 299 12.28 -19.87 7.31
CA TRP A 299 11.13 -19.43 8.09
C TRP A 299 9.79 -19.65 7.36
N PHE A 300 9.83 -19.91 6.05
CA PHE A 300 8.64 -20.13 5.20
C PHE A 300 8.37 -21.61 4.86
N GLN A 301 9.29 -22.54 5.14
CA GLN A 301 9.03 -23.97 4.97
C GLN A 301 8.17 -24.53 6.11
N ARG A 302 6.86 -24.47 5.91
CA ARG A 302 5.86 -25.27 6.66
C ARG A 302 6.28 -26.75 6.70
N PRO A 303 6.13 -27.46 7.82
CA PRO A 303 5.97 -28.90 7.80
C PRO A 303 4.70 -29.23 6.98
N PRO A 304 4.75 -30.13 5.99
CA PRO A 304 3.55 -30.57 5.29
C PRO A 304 2.65 -31.30 6.31
N GLY A 305 1.45 -30.77 6.61
CA GLY A 305 0.43 -31.48 7.38
C GLY A 305 -0.37 -30.70 8.44
N ALA A 306 -0.07 -29.43 8.72
CA ALA A 306 -0.83 -28.66 9.71
C ALA A 306 -2.05 -27.97 9.06
N HIS A 307 -3.23 -28.58 9.20
CA HIS A 307 -4.54 -27.92 9.17
C HIS A 307 -4.83 -27.54 10.64
N TRP A 308 -5.15 -26.31 11.04
CA TRP A 308 -6.43 -25.62 10.91
C TRP A 308 -6.34 -24.15 11.37
N GLU A 309 -7.26 -23.33 10.83
CA GLU A 309 -7.88 -22.10 11.40
C GLU A 309 -7.03 -20.84 11.64
N LEU A 310 -7.31 -19.82 10.79
CA LEU A 310 -6.89 -18.40 10.75
C LEU A 310 -5.57 -18.01 11.46
N PRO A 311 -4.52 -17.64 10.71
CA PRO A 311 -3.24 -17.30 11.31
C PRO A 311 -3.33 -15.97 12.08
N PRO A 312 -2.67 -15.83 13.25
CA PRO A 312 -2.24 -14.51 13.70
C PRO A 312 -1.36 -13.90 12.59
N ALA A 313 -1.46 -12.60 12.37
CA ALA A 313 -0.64 -11.89 11.40
C ALA A 313 0.81 -12.36 11.51
N PRO A 314 1.39 -12.99 10.46
CA PRO A 314 2.75 -13.50 10.54
C PRO A 314 3.69 -12.34 10.84
N LEU A 315 4.41 -12.50 11.96
CA LEU A 315 5.51 -11.67 12.45
C LEU A 315 6.34 -11.07 11.30
N ARG A 316 6.12 -9.78 11.03
CA ARG A 316 6.87 -8.93 10.08
C ARG A 316 7.46 -7.69 10.75
N TYR A 317 7.78 -7.75 12.05
CA TYR A 317 8.29 -6.60 12.80
C TYR A 317 9.79 -6.31 12.60
N GLY A 318 10.36 -6.77 11.48
CA GLY A 318 11.62 -6.31 10.91
C GLY A 318 11.38 -5.88 9.46
N PHE A 319 12.20 -4.96 8.93
CA PHE A 319 12.10 -4.44 7.55
C PHE A 319 11.68 -5.56 6.56
N PRO A 320 10.53 -5.48 5.88
CA PRO A 320 10.12 -6.53 4.95
C PRO A 320 11.11 -6.57 3.78
N ALA A 321 11.69 -7.74 3.54
CA ALA A 321 12.79 -7.95 2.60
C ALA A 321 12.45 -7.69 1.11
N ASN A 322 11.17 -7.46 0.77
CA ASN A 322 10.69 -7.53 -0.61
C ASN A 322 9.89 -6.31 -1.09
N SER A 323 9.90 -5.17 -0.39
CA SER A 323 9.45 -3.92 -1.02
C SER A 323 10.59 -3.42 -1.91
N VAL A 324 10.54 -3.78 -3.19
CA VAL A 324 11.33 -3.08 -4.20
C VAL A 324 10.96 -1.61 -4.08
N ASP A 325 11.93 -0.79 -3.70
CA ASP A 325 11.77 0.66 -3.69
C ASP A 325 11.52 1.10 -5.14
N LEU A 326 10.24 1.28 -5.49
CA LEU A 326 9.82 1.70 -6.82
C LEU A 326 10.26 3.14 -7.14
N SER A 327 10.86 3.85 -6.18
CA SER A 327 11.45 5.19 -6.38
C SER A 327 12.74 5.20 -7.20
N GLN A 328 13.28 4.02 -7.59
CA GLN A 328 14.47 3.90 -8.45
C GLN A 328 14.34 4.53 -9.85
N THR A 329 13.18 5.06 -10.23
CA THR A 329 12.98 5.81 -11.48
C THR A 329 13.28 7.31 -11.36
N LEU A 330 13.52 7.86 -10.16
CA LEU A 330 13.96 9.24 -9.99
C LEU A 330 15.50 9.32 -9.92
N PRO A 331 16.16 10.22 -10.69
CA PRO A 331 17.60 10.37 -10.66
C PRO A 331 18.02 11.19 -9.44
N LEU A 332 17.87 10.65 -8.24
CA LEU A 332 18.33 11.27 -7.00
C LEU A 332 18.96 10.20 -6.09
N ALA A 333 20.26 10.37 -5.85
CA ALA A 333 21.20 9.51 -5.14
C ALA A 333 21.65 8.21 -5.85
N PRO A 334 22.96 7.89 -5.87
CA PRO A 334 23.42 6.59 -6.34
C PRO A 334 22.74 5.48 -5.53
N ALA A 335 22.25 4.44 -6.21
CA ALA A 335 21.61 3.29 -5.57
C ALA A 335 22.45 2.83 -4.38
N ARG A 336 21.92 3.05 -3.18
CA ARG A 336 22.64 2.71 -1.96
C ARG A 336 22.71 1.20 -1.85
N ASN A 337 23.87 0.67 -1.47
CA ASN A 337 23.97 -0.75 -1.18
C ASN A 337 23.01 -1.04 -0.01
N SER A 338 22.10 -1.99 -0.18
CA SER A 338 21.12 -2.42 0.84
C SER A 338 21.75 -2.92 2.16
N ASN A 339 23.08 -2.99 2.21
CA ASN A 339 23.87 -3.46 3.33
C ASN A 339 24.54 -2.32 4.11
N GLU A 340 24.37 -1.07 3.69
CA GLU A 340 24.93 0.09 4.39
C GLU A 340 24.01 0.50 5.56
N ARG A 341 24.56 0.57 6.77
CA ARG A 341 23.83 1.07 7.94
C ARG A 341 23.75 2.59 7.92
N LEU A 342 22.64 3.12 8.44
CA LEU A 342 22.38 4.55 8.65
C LEU A 342 22.76 4.99 10.03
N THR A 343 22.79 4.05 10.97
CA THR A 343 23.09 4.30 12.36
C THR A 343 24.34 3.53 12.79
N ASP A 344 25.06 4.12 13.72
CA ASP A 344 26.04 3.40 14.51
C ASP A 344 25.29 2.40 15.42
N PRO A 345 25.60 1.09 15.34
CA PRO A 345 24.82 0.06 16.02
C PRO A 345 25.04 -0.01 17.53
N ASP A 346 26.08 0.64 18.04
CA ASP A 346 26.38 0.64 19.47
C ASP A 346 25.74 1.86 20.15
N SER A 347 25.68 2.99 19.45
CA SER A 347 25.21 4.27 19.98
C SER A 347 23.81 4.68 19.50
N GLY A 348 23.31 4.09 18.41
CA GLY A 348 22.06 4.51 17.76
C GLY A 348 22.11 5.90 17.15
N VAL A 349 23.30 6.47 16.99
CA VAL A 349 23.49 7.80 16.39
C VAL A 349 23.50 7.66 14.87
N LEU A 350 22.82 8.57 14.17
CA LEU A 350 22.88 8.64 12.71
C LEU A 350 24.31 8.88 12.26
N LEU A 351 24.78 8.08 11.31
CA LEU A 351 26.07 8.31 10.67
C LEU A 351 26.04 9.67 9.95
N PRO A 352 27.19 10.37 9.84
CA PRO A 352 27.27 11.64 9.14
C PRO A 352 26.66 11.54 7.74
N ASN A 353 25.82 12.52 7.39
CA ASN A 353 25.05 12.60 6.14
C ASN A 353 23.86 11.63 6.00
N ALA A 354 23.72 10.58 6.83
CA ALA A 354 22.62 9.61 6.70
C ALA A 354 21.22 10.24 6.88
N ALA A 355 21.10 11.25 7.75
CA ALA A 355 19.84 11.94 8.03
C ALA A 355 19.23 12.64 6.79
N ARG A 356 20.04 13.00 5.81
CA ARG A 356 19.59 13.70 4.59
C ARG A 356 19.05 12.76 3.51
N TYR A 357 19.14 11.45 3.73
CA TYR A 357 18.87 10.43 2.72
C TYR A 357 17.95 9.32 3.24
N LEU A 358 17.11 9.62 4.23
CA LEU A 358 16.15 8.63 4.69
C LEU A 358 15.06 8.45 3.65
N SER A 359 14.91 7.21 3.17
CA SER A 359 13.71 6.77 2.49
C SER A 359 12.49 6.96 3.39
N ALA A 360 11.29 7.03 2.79
CA ALA A 360 10.04 7.04 3.57
C ALA A 360 9.94 5.85 4.53
N ARG A 361 10.47 4.70 4.12
CA ARG A 361 10.57 3.49 4.92
C ARG A 361 11.37 3.69 6.18
N GLU A 362 12.58 4.19 6.05
CA GLU A 362 13.45 4.46 7.20
C GLU A 362 12.86 5.56 8.08
N ALA A 363 12.30 6.61 7.50
CA ALA A 363 11.64 7.68 8.24
C ALA A 363 10.45 7.17 9.06
N ILE A 364 9.55 6.37 8.47
CA ILE A 364 8.39 5.79 9.16
C ILE A 364 8.84 4.80 10.26
N TRP A 365 9.79 3.91 9.96
CA TRP A 365 10.25 2.94 10.96
C TRP A 365 11.05 3.55 12.10
N SER A 366 11.77 4.66 11.84
CA SER A 366 12.47 5.43 12.87
C SER A 366 11.54 6.04 13.91
N ARG A 367 10.23 6.15 13.63
CA ARG A 367 9.32 6.82 14.55
C ARG A 367 9.14 6.10 15.86
N ARG A 368 9.18 6.85 16.95
CA ARG A 368 8.72 6.40 18.27
C ARG A 368 7.34 6.97 18.60
N VAL A 369 6.67 6.32 19.53
CA VAL A 369 5.58 6.90 20.30
C VAL A 369 6.10 7.99 21.24
N ASN A 370 5.44 9.14 21.27
CA ASN A 370 5.70 10.20 22.22
C ASN A 370 5.05 9.86 23.58
N PRO A 371 5.82 9.56 24.63
CA PRO A 371 5.26 9.04 25.88
C PRO A 371 4.52 10.09 26.72
N SER A 372 4.65 11.37 26.40
CA SER A 372 4.18 12.46 27.27
C SER A 372 2.91 13.13 26.78
N ARG A 373 2.51 12.93 25.51
CA ARG A 373 1.44 13.72 24.89
C ARG A 373 0.55 12.89 24.00
N ALA A 374 -0.73 13.26 23.98
CA ALA A 374 -1.64 12.90 22.91
C ALA A 374 -1.75 14.06 21.93
N ILE A 375 -1.97 13.76 20.65
CA ILE A 375 -2.17 14.80 19.65
C ILE A 375 -3.62 15.27 19.59
N ASP A 376 -3.82 16.57 19.47
CA ASP A 376 -5.13 17.17 19.28
C ASP A 376 -5.60 16.97 17.85
N ILE A 377 -6.86 16.56 17.69
CA ILE A 377 -7.43 16.30 16.37
C ILE A 377 -7.49 17.55 15.49
N GLY A 378 -7.66 18.74 16.08
CA GLY A 378 -7.60 20.01 15.35
C GLY A 378 -6.23 20.22 14.70
N THR A 379 -5.15 19.93 15.44
CA THR A 379 -3.77 20.00 14.93
C THR A 379 -3.55 19.00 13.79
N VAL A 380 -4.07 17.78 13.92
CA VAL A 380 -4.00 16.75 12.86
C VAL A 380 -4.73 17.23 11.60
N LEU A 381 -5.97 17.69 11.73
CA LEU A 381 -6.79 18.15 10.60
C LEU A 381 -6.18 19.37 9.91
N ALA A 382 -5.65 20.32 10.68
CA ALA A 382 -4.96 21.49 10.15
C ALA A 382 -3.69 21.10 9.38
N ALA A 383 -2.90 20.16 9.89
CA ALA A 383 -1.68 19.70 9.22
C ALA A 383 -1.98 18.92 7.94
N VAL A 384 -2.87 17.92 8.01
CA VAL A 384 -3.28 17.10 6.85
C VAL A 384 -3.95 17.98 5.80
N GLY A 385 -4.92 18.79 6.20
CA GLY A 385 -5.64 19.72 5.34
C GLY A 385 -4.71 20.75 4.69
N GLY A 386 -3.84 21.38 5.48
CA GLY A 386 -2.85 22.33 4.97
C GLY A 386 -1.94 21.74 3.89
N ARG A 387 -1.55 20.47 4.03
CA ARG A 387 -0.77 19.77 2.98
C ARG A 387 -1.59 19.55 1.72
N LEU A 388 -2.80 18.99 1.85
CA LEU A 388 -3.66 18.74 0.69
C LEU A 388 -3.99 20.03 -0.09
N LEU A 389 -4.21 21.14 0.61
CA LEU A 389 -4.48 22.44 0.00
C LEU A 389 -3.23 23.05 -0.67
N ALA A 390 -2.04 22.77 -0.17
CA ALA A 390 -0.78 23.29 -0.71
C ALA A 390 -0.28 22.54 -1.97
N ALA A 391 -0.69 21.29 -2.16
CA ALA A 391 -0.14 20.39 -3.18
C ALA A 391 -0.28 20.88 -4.65
N ASP A 392 -1.29 21.70 -4.96
CA ASP A 392 -1.60 22.11 -6.34
C ASP A 392 -0.68 23.21 -6.87
N ARG A 393 -0.07 24.01 -5.99
CA ARG A 393 0.47 25.31 -6.42
C ARG A 393 1.78 25.23 -7.19
N ARG A 394 2.40 24.05 -7.34
CA ARG A 394 3.86 24.00 -7.56
C ARG A 394 4.39 23.15 -8.72
N ALA A 395 3.57 22.43 -9.49
CA ALA A 395 4.09 21.64 -10.62
C ALA A 395 3.51 22.01 -11.97
N GLU A 396 4.34 22.60 -12.83
CA GLU A 396 4.03 22.89 -14.24
C GLU A 396 3.52 21.64 -14.98
N ARG A 397 4.03 20.45 -14.65
CA ARG A 397 3.60 19.17 -15.23
C ARG A 397 2.17 18.74 -14.86
N ARG A 398 1.59 19.25 -13.77
CA ARG A 398 0.25 18.84 -13.30
C ARG A 398 -0.82 19.89 -13.56
N ARG A 399 -0.44 21.11 -13.96
CA ARG A 399 -1.39 22.23 -14.20
C ARG A 399 -2.51 21.88 -15.15
N GLU A 400 -2.24 21.10 -16.20
CA GLU A 400 -3.24 20.68 -17.17
C GLU A 400 -4.17 19.57 -16.65
N LEU A 401 -3.76 18.87 -15.60
CA LEU A 401 -4.53 17.78 -14.97
C LEU A 401 -5.24 18.22 -13.69
N THR A 402 -5.07 19.48 -13.26
CA THR A 402 -5.61 20.02 -12.01
C THR A 402 -7.11 19.74 -11.80
N PRO A 403 -8.00 19.87 -12.81
CA PRO A 403 -9.42 19.56 -12.64
C PRO A 403 -9.72 18.09 -12.28
N PHE A 404 -8.75 17.20 -12.47
CA PHE A 404 -8.89 15.76 -12.23
C PHE A 404 -8.07 15.29 -11.01
N ILE A 405 -7.40 16.19 -10.29
CA ILE A 405 -6.65 15.81 -9.10
C ILE A 405 -7.62 15.53 -7.96
N THR A 406 -7.50 14.35 -7.35
CA THR A 406 -8.23 14.04 -6.13
C THR A 406 -7.32 14.23 -4.93
N SER A 407 -7.76 15.01 -3.95
CA SER A 407 -7.03 15.22 -2.70
C SER A 407 -7.60 14.35 -1.59
N SER A 408 -6.78 13.51 -0.96
CA SER A 408 -7.21 12.55 0.05
C SER A 408 -6.30 12.52 1.27
N GLY A 409 -6.88 12.63 2.47
CA GLY A 409 -6.17 12.49 3.74
C GLY A 409 -6.47 11.15 4.38
N TYR A 410 -5.45 10.40 4.78
CA TYR A 410 -5.60 9.16 5.56
C TYR A 410 -5.07 9.41 6.96
N ILE A 411 -5.95 9.44 7.94
CA ILE A 411 -5.62 9.75 9.33
C ILE A 411 -5.71 8.45 10.12
N LEU A 412 -4.56 7.86 10.43
CA LEU A 412 -4.45 6.61 11.18
C LEU A 412 -4.36 6.95 12.67
N LEU A 413 -5.45 6.74 13.42
CA LEU A 413 -5.53 7.03 14.86
C LEU A 413 -5.55 5.74 15.70
N GLY A 414 -4.72 5.72 16.74
CA GLY A 414 -4.64 4.60 17.69
C GLY A 414 -5.84 4.52 18.63
N ASP A 415 -6.59 5.62 18.77
CA ASP A 415 -7.79 5.75 19.60
C ASP A 415 -8.72 6.79 18.96
N PHE A 416 -9.88 7.03 19.57
CA PHE A 416 -10.78 8.09 19.14
C PHE A 416 -10.14 9.48 19.20
N PRO A 417 -10.63 10.44 18.38
CA PRO A 417 -10.19 11.83 18.41
C PRO A 417 -10.10 12.43 19.81
N ARG A 418 -9.08 13.27 20.01
CA ARG A 418 -8.79 13.92 21.30
C ARG A 418 -8.64 15.43 21.16
N HIS A 419 -8.89 16.11 22.26
CA HIS A 419 -8.59 17.53 22.46
C HIS A 419 -8.17 17.72 23.92
N GLY A 420 -6.91 18.06 24.13
CA GLY A 420 -6.25 17.97 25.43
C GLY A 420 -6.33 16.54 26.00
N SER A 421 -6.73 16.42 27.26
CA SER A 421 -6.94 15.12 27.89
C SER A 421 -8.30 14.48 27.55
N ALA A 422 -9.21 15.21 26.92
CA ALA A 422 -10.55 14.73 26.61
C ALA A 422 -10.55 13.86 25.35
N LYS A 423 -11.42 12.84 25.35
CA LYS A 423 -11.62 11.92 24.24
C LYS A 423 -13.06 12.01 23.74
N PHE A 424 -13.28 11.83 22.45
CA PHE A 424 -14.62 11.66 21.90
C PHE A 424 -15.36 10.54 22.67
N PRO A 425 -16.64 10.71 23.08
CA PRO A 425 -17.60 11.72 22.64
C PRO A 425 -17.68 12.99 23.51
N ALA A 426 -16.65 13.35 24.27
CA ALA A 426 -16.69 14.55 25.10
C ALA A 426 -17.03 15.81 24.27
N ALA A 427 -17.87 16.69 24.85
CA ALA A 427 -18.39 17.88 24.16
C ALA A 427 -17.28 18.82 23.64
N ALA A 428 -16.17 18.94 24.37
CA ALA A 428 -15.02 19.73 23.94
C ALA A 428 -14.41 19.17 22.63
N VAL A 429 -14.27 17.85 22.51
CA VAL A 429 -13.74 17.19 21.31
C VAL A 429 -14.71 17.33 20.15
N GLN A 430 -16.01 17.20 20.38
CA GLN A 430 -17.03 17.44 19.36
C GLN A 430 -17.02 18.89 18.85
N SER A 431 -16.82 19.86 19.75
CA SER A 431 -16.70 21.27 19.40
C SER A 431 -15.47 21.51 18.52
N GLU A 432 -14.32 20.95 18.92
CA GLU A 432 -13.07 21.08 18.17
C GLU A 432 -13.19 20.44 16.78
N LEU A 433 -13.65 19.18 16.70
CA LEU A 433 -13.90 18.49 15.43
C LEU A 433 -14.78 19.33 14.50
N ARG A 434 -15.91 19.83 15.01
CA ARG A 434 -16.84 20.65 14.23
C ARG A 434 -16.16 21.93 13.73
N HIS A 435 -15.39 22.58 14.58
CA HIS A 435 -14.68 23.81 14.23
C HIS A 435 -13.63 23.55 13.14
N SER A 436 -12.68 22.63 13.38
CA SER A 436 -11.59 22.36 12.45
C SER A 436 -12.07 21.83 11.10
N LEU A 437 -13.11 20.99 11.08
CA LEU A 437 -13.67 20.46 9.82
C LEU A 437 -14.39 21.55 9.01
N ARG A 438 -15.07 22.50 9.66
CA ARG A 438 -15.68 23.66 8.97
C ARG A 438 -14.64 24.62 8.43
N GLU A 439 -13.58 24.88 9.19
CA GLU A 439 -12.47 25.70 8.71
C GLU A 439 -11.78 25.06 7.51
N LEU A 440 -11.60 23.73 7.56
CA LEU A 440 -11.03 22.98 6.45
C LEU A 440 -11.95 22.99 5.21
N ASP A 441 -13.25 22.80 5.36
CA ASP A 441 -14.22 22.92 4.26
C ASP A 441 -14.23 24.32 3.65
N HIS A 442 -14.20 25.37 4.48
CA HIS A 442 -14.11 26.74 4.01
C HIS A 442 -12.80 27.00 3.24
N SER A 443 -11.68 26.48 3.75
CA SER A 443 -10.37 26.60 3.11
C SER A 443 -10.31 25.81 1.79
N ALA A 444 -10.96 24.65 1.74
CA ALA A 444 -11.12 23.85 0.53
C ALA A 444 -11.99 24.56 -0.52
N ALA A 445 -13.10 25.18 -0.09
CA ALA A 445 -13.94 26.01 -0.93
C ALA A 445 -13.16 27.20 -1.52
N ALA A 446 -12.41 27.91 -0.69
CA ALA A 446 -11.57 29.04 -1.12
C ALA A 446 -10.44 28.62 -2.06
N ALA A 447 -10.00 27.36 -1.97
CA ALA A 447 -9.01 26.77 -2.86
C ALA A 447 -9.63 26.07 -4.09
N GLU A 448 -10.96 26.08 -4.23
CA GLU A 448 -11.70 25.35 -5.28
C GLU A 448 -11.37 23.85 -5.34
N LYS A 449 -11.12 23.23 -4.17
CA LYS A 449 -10.78 21.82 -4.05
C LYS A 449 -11.86 21.05 -3.32
N HIS A 450 -12.03 19.79 -3.71
CA HIS A 450 -12.76 18.81 -2.92
C HIS A 450 -11.78 17.88 -2.18
N LEU A 451 -11.91 17.79 -0.86
CA LEU A 451 -11.07 16.96 0.00
C LEU A 451 -11.84 15.71 0.46
N ALA A 452 -11.19 14.56 0.44
CA ALA A 452 -11.70 13.33 1.06
C ALA A 452 -10.81 12.93 2.23
N LEU A 453 -11.35 12.94 3.45
CA LEU A 453 -10.64 12.48 4.64
C LEU A 453 -11.13 11.11 5.07
N TYR A 454 -10.21 10.20 5.33
CA TYR A 454 -10.46 8.87 5.85
C TYR A 454 -9.90 8.80 7.26
N LEU A 455 -10.79 8.70 8.24
CA LEU A 455 -10.43 8.61 9.64
C LEU A 455 -10.41 7.15 10.05
N VAL A 456 -9.23 6.54 10.02
CA VAL A 456 -9.06 5.13 10.39
C VAL A 456 -8.84 5.04 11.88
N ILE A 457 -9.79 4.41 12.56
CA ILE A 457 -9.75 4.21 13.99
C ILE A 457 -9.59 2.72 14.22
N THR A 458 -8.48 2.37 14.82
CA THR A 458 -8.15 0.97 15.07
C THR A 458 -8.57 0.58 16.46
N ARG A 459 -9.14 -0.61 16.58
CA ARG A 459 -9.38 -1.22 17.89
C ARG A 459 -8.04 -1.68 18.47
N HIS A 460 -7.70 -1.18 19.65
CA HIS A 460 -6.58 -1.71 20.42
C HIS A 460 -7.05 -2.90 21.29
N GLU A 461 -7.15 -4.08 20.67
CA GLU A 461 -7.37 -5.35 21.36
C GLU A 461 -6.17 -5.64 22.28
N GLY A 462 -6.29 -5.29 23.56
CA GLY A 462 -5.21 -5.44 24.55
C GLY A 462 -5.08 -4.27 25.52
N MET A 463 -5.67 -3.10 25.22
CA MET A 463 -5.66 -1.94 26.13
C MET A 463 -6.83 -1.91 27.11
N LEU A 464 -7.94 -2.60 26.79
CA LEU A 464 -9.06 -2.74 27.71
C LEU A 464 -8.98 -4.12 28.36
N PRO A 465 -9.00 -4.20 29.71
CA PRO A 465 -9.01 -5.48 30.40
C PRO A 465 -10.15 -6.37 29.87
N ALA A 466 -9.94 -7.70 29.82
CA ALA A 466 -10.99 -8.65 29.45
C ALA A 466 -12.26 -8.51 30.32
N ALA A 467 -12.13 -7.92 31.52
CA ALA A 467 -13.24 -7.57 32.40
C ALA A 467 -14.13 -6.42 31.86
N VAL A 468 -13.59 -5.53 31.03
CA VAL A 468 -14.28 -4.39 30.41
C VAL A 468 -14.81 -4.75 29.02
N CYS A 469 -14.05 -5.53 28.26
CA CYS A 469 -14.45 -6.02 26.93
C CYS A 469 -14.36 -7.55 26.89
N PRO A 470 -15.40 -8.28 27.36
CA PRO A 470 -15.38 -9.74 27.42
C PRO A 470 -15.49 -10.42 26.05
N THR A 471 -15.83 -9.67 25.00
CA THR A 471 -16.07 -10.15 23.64
C THR A 471 -15.11 -9.54 22.61
N LEU A 472 -14.97 -10.21 21.46
CA LEU A 472 -14.35 -9.66 20.24
C LEU A 472 -15.09 -8.42 19.69
N GLU A 473 -16.17 -7.98 20.29
CA GLU A 473 -16.81 -6.70 19.97
C GLU A 473 -17.00 -5.97 21.29
N CYS A 474 -16.19 -4.93 21.56
CA CYS A 474 -16.37 -4.15 22.77
C CYS A 474 -17.54 -3.18 22.55
N ALA A 475 -18.66 -3.41 23.24
CA ALA A 475 -19.87 -2.62 23.09
C ALA A 475 -19.59 -1.12 23.24
N GLU A 476 -18.77 -0.72 24.23
CA GLU A 476 -18.40 0.68 24.44
C GLU A 476 -17.66 1.30 23.22
N PHE A 477 -16.73 0.57 22.62
CA PHE A 477 -16.03 1.04 21.42
C PHE A 477 -17.00 1.17 20.24
N LEU A 478 -17.90 0.19 20.05
CA LEU A 478 -18.90 0.24 19.00
C LEU A 478 -19.86 1.42 19.19
N ASP A 479 -20.33 1.64 20.41
CA ASP A 479 -21.20 2.77 20.75
C ASP A 479 -20.49 4.10 20.49
N GLN A 480 -19.21 4.22 20.88
CA GLN A 480 -18.40 5.41 20.59
C GLN A 480 -18.15 5.61 19.09
N PHE A 481 -17.92 4.52 18.34
CA PHE A 481 -17.72 4.58 16.90
C PHE A 481 -19.01 4.96 16.16
N THR A 482 -20.14 4.36 16.54
CA THR A 482 -21.46 4.73 16.03
C THR A 482 -21.77 6.19 16.34
N ALA A 483 -21.53 6.64 17.57
CA ALA A 483 -21.71 8.05 17.94
C ALA A 483 -20.82 8.98 17.11
N LEU A 484 -19.58 8.59 16.79
CA LEU A 484 -18.71 9.35 15.91
C LEU A 484 -19.22 9.37 14.48
N GLN A 485 -19.67 8.23 13.97
CA GLN A 485 -20.22 8.11 12.63
C GLN A 485 -21.47 8.99 12.47
N ASP A 486 -22.41 8.92 13.41
CA ASP A 486 -23.62 9.74 13.42
C ASP A 486 -23.26 11.23 13.49
N PHE A 487 -22.31 11.61 14.36
CA PHE A 487 -21.81 12.98 14.46
C PHE A 487 -21.22 13.49 13.14
N LEU A 488 -20.39 12.67 12.48
CA LEU A 488 -19.77 13.05 11.20
C LEU A 488 -20.78 13.09 10.06
N THR A 489 -21.75 12.17 10.02
CA THR A 489 -22.82 12.17 9.02
C THR A 489 -23.72 13.41 9.16
N ASP A 490 -24.10 13.79 10.38
CA ASP A 490 -24.83 15.04 10.62
C ASP A 490 -24.03 16.25 10.15
N LEU A 491 -22.74 16.31 10.50
CA LEU A 491 -21.88 17.42 10.12
C LEU A 491 -21.71 17.53 8.60
N GLN A 492 -21.55 16.40 7.89
CA GLN A 492 -21.39 16.34 6.43
C GLN A 492 -22.54 16.96 5.65
N THR A 493 -23.76 16.98 6.19
CA THR A 493 -24.90 17.63 5.52
C THR A 493 -24.67 19.12 5.25
N ASN A 494 -23.73 19.74 5.98
CA ASN A 494 -23.38 21.14 5.88
C ASN A 494 -21.99 21.40 5.28
N LEU A 495 -21.28 20.35 4.85
CA LEU A 495 -19.97 20.47 4.20
C LEU A 495 -20.14 20.28 2.70
N SER A 496 -19.50 21.12 1.91
CA SER A 496 -19.71 21.15 0.44
C SER A 496 -18.49 20.68 -0.34
N ASN A 497 -17.31 20.81 0.25
CA ASN A 497 -16.01 20.55 -0.35
C ASN A 497 -15.17 19.57 0.48
N LEU A 498 -15.78 18.94 1.47
CA LEU A 498 -15.12 18.02 2.39
C LEU A 498 -16.00 16.78 2.66
N THR A 499 -15.51 15.62 2.26
CA THR A 499 -16.08 14.31 2.64
C THR A 499 -15.23 13.68 3.72
N ILE A 500 -15.84 13.09 4.74
CA ILE A 500 -15.13 12.50 5.89
C ILE A 500 -15.67 11.11 6.18
N THR A 501 -14.91 10.07 5.88
CA THR A 501 -15.33 8.69 6.08
C THR A 501 -14.63 8.11 7.31
N PRO A 502 -15.34 7.86 8.42
CA PRO A 502 -14.78 7.06 9.50
C PRO A 502 -14.68 5.60 9.06
N ILE A 503 -13.52 5.00 9.25
CA ILE A 503 -13.25 3.59 8.97
C ILE A 503 -12.92 2.91 10.28
N ARG A 504 -13.73 1.89 10.62
CA ARG A 504 -13.45 0.99 11.73
C ARG A 504 -12.51 -0.10 11.24
N ALA A 505 -11.27 -0.12 11.72
CA ALA A 505 -10.40 -1.28 11.54
C ALA A 505 -10.62 -2.22 12.75
N PRO A 506 -11.17 -3.44 12.52
CA PRO A 506 -11.54 -4.34 13.60
C PRO A 506 -10.32 -4.80 14.39
N ASP A 507 -9.15 -4.90 13.75
CA ASP A 507 -7.89 -5.18 14.40
C ASP A 507 -6.73 -4.51 13.66
N VAL A 508 -5.57 -4.51 14.32
CA VAL A 508 -4.32 -3.91 13.88
C VAL A 508 -3.79 -4.55 12.58
N SER A 509 -4.06 -5.84 12.35
CA SER A 509 -3.62 -6.61 11.18
C SER A 509 -4.49 -6.36 9.94
N THR A 510 -5.76 -6.01 10.15
CA THR A 510 -6.72 -5.69 9.09
C THR A 510 -6.62 -4.26 8.61
N VAL A 511 -5.97 -3.35 9.36
CA VAL A 511 -5.76 -1.93 8.97
C VAL A 511 -5.25 -1.81 7.54
N ALA A 512 -4.19 -2.53 7.19
CA ALA A 512 -3.60 -2.46 5.86
C ALA A 512 -4.54 -3.04 4.78
N LEU A 513 -5.21 -4.16 5.05
CA LEU A 513 -6.12 -4.81 4.09
C LEU A 513 -7.38 -3.98 3.85
N ASP A 514 -7.96 -3.44 4.92
CA ASP A 514 -9.16 -2.62 4.88
C ASP A 514 -8.86 -1.28 4.20
N LEU A 515 -7.78 -0.58 4.59
CA LEU A 515 -7.33 0.63 3.89
C LEU A 515 -7.17 0.41 2.39
N MET A 516 -6.64 -0.75 2.00
CA MET A 516 -6.45 -1.10 0.60
C MET A 516 -7.77 -1.35 -0.14
N SER A 517 -8.84 -1.74 0.55
CA SER A 517 -10.19 -1.85 0.01
C SER A 517 -10.89 -0.50 -0.14
N TYR A 518 -10.56 0.47 0.73
CA TYR A 518 -11.08 1.84 0.70
C TYR A 518 -10.28 2.79 -0.18
N LEU A 519 -9.09 2.41 -0.63
CA LEU A 519 -8.49 3.04 -1.80
C LEU A 519 -9.50 2.88 -2.94
N PRO A 520 -10.01 3.99 -3.53
CA PRO A 520 -11.05 3.91 -4.52
C PRO A 520 -10.68 2.86 -5.57
N LEU A 521 -11.52 1.82 -5.69
CA LEU A 521 -11.43 0.73 -6.68
C LEU A 521 -11.53 1.24 -8.13
N THR A 522 -11.53 2.55 -8.35
CA THR A 522 -11.52 3.22 -9.65
C THR A 522 -10.24 2.92 -10.47
N GLU A 523 -9.25 2.24 -9.88
CA GLU A 523 -8.15 1.58 -10.61
C GLU A 523 -8.58 0.37 -11.43
N ARG A 524 -9.79 -0.17 -11.25
CA ARG A 524 -10.42 -0.99 -12.29
C ARG A 524 -10.87 -0.04 -13.38
N GLY A 525 -9.90 0.39 -14.20
CA GLY A 525 -10.15 1.16 -15.40
C GLY A 525 -11.39 0.59 -16.09
N ILE A 526 -12.30 1.47 -16.47
CA ILE A 526 -13.47 1.10 -17.25
C ILE A 526 -12.94 0.55 -18.58
N ILE A 527 -12.78 -0.77 -18.65
CA ILE A 527 -12.38 -1.50 -19.86
C ILE A 527 -13.66 -1.67 -20.68
N LEU A 528 -13.94 -0.70 -21.55
CA LEU A 528 -14.83 -0.92 -22.68
C LEU A 528 -14.00 -1.47 -23.83
N ALA A 529 -14.00 -2.79 -23.97
CA ALA A 529 -13.57 -3.46 -25.19
C ALA A 529 -14.74 -3.47 -26.19
N ASN A 530 -14.46 -3.09 -27.45
CA ASN A 530 -15.21 -3.56 -28.61
C ASN A 530 -14.23 -4.27 -29.52
#